data_AF-A0A954MSC6-F1
#
_entry.id   AF-A0A954MSC6-F1
#
_cell.length_a   1.000
_cell.length_b   1.000
_cell.length_c   1.000
_cell.angle_alpha   90.00
_cell.angle_beta   90.00
_cell.angle_gamma   90.00
#
_symmetry.space_group_name_H-M   'P 1'
#
loop_
_entity.id
_entity.type
_entity.pdbx_description
1 polymer ?
#
loop_
_entity_poly.entity_id
_entity_poly.type
_entity_poly.pdbx_seq_one_letter_code
_entity_poly.pdbx_strand_id
1 'polypeptide(L)'
;MRCWRKLTQLLLIALASTPCFAADDVPGLIDPAIQQVAAIAPEPQGVAVDPLNIKVERSIAATNFRVLTAGQHTPWQIVHAILGLKHDCILNTTDGKKISGLEWLATSKFHEGVPLWEKTAYGGRGHPFTKPYAFEGHPTQFLGYMCMADLPLDYKFQTADGSPITVREIVNDAKMQLREGPEVTWTLWALAHYIPPDSEWINAYGEAWSIERMVQIQTHESVLNAACGGTHGLFVLAYARNRYIATKKPLRGVWLEADQKIQRFIHEARTMQNPDGSFSADYFQGRRWDPDFTKRLPANGHMLEWLMVALPQSDLKQDWVRRGVESVADDLYNNRKVAVDCGPLYHAVDALNLYNYRTNPNPRPLSYPISGKRKLEAQTASLSKPIEKPAKTPEKTSPEKQPEADPAKESDPTPSESASAESNSTDETSEKPTETPAAETQPAEESAIPEPTPKVEPPAPTNTGSQRPLPIAPPPPE
;
A
#
# COMPACT_ATOMS: atom_id res chain seq x y z
N MET A 1 -62.35 31.23 -35.60
CA MET A 1 -62.40 32.02 -34.35
C MET A 1 -61.01 31.91 -33.76
N ARG A 2 -60.17 32.97 -33.72
CA ARG A 2 -60.01 33.98 -32.64
C ARG A 2 -59.79 33.31 -31.26
N CYS A 3 -58.76 33.61 -30.47
CA CYS A 3 -57.77 34.72 -30.45
C CYS A 3 -56.33 34.26 -30.85
N TRP A 4 -55.39 35.07 -31.39
CA TRP A 4 -54.79 36.38 -31.00
C TRP A 4 -53.84 36.27 -29.77
N ARG A 5 -52.64 36.87 -29.73
CA ARG A 5 -52.02 37.93 -30.59
C ARG A 5 -50.46 37.88 -30.62
N LYS A 6 -49.82 38.68 -31.50
CA LYS A 6 -48.33 38.86 -31.64
C LYS A 6 -47.85 40.23 -31.11
N LEU A 7 -46.54 40.36 -30.86
CA LEU A 7 -45.63 41.53 -30.99
C LEU A 7 -44.17 40.97 -31.02
N THR A 8 -43.18 41.29 -31.88
CA THR A 8 -42.80 42.43 -32.78
C THR A 8 -42.26 43.66 -32.00
N GLN A 9 -41.18 44.39 -32.33
CA GLN A 9 -40.20 44.50 -33.48
C GLN A 9 -38.74 44.15 -33.03
N LEU A 10 -37.64 44.03 -33.83
CA LEU A 10 -37.29 44.18 -35.28
C LEU A 10 -36.56 45.51 -35.72
N LEU A 11 -35.22 45.47 -35.87
CA LEU A 11 -34.26 46.37 -36.58
C LEU A 11 -32.87 45.62 -36.71
N LEU A 12 -31.87 45.81 -37.60
CA LEU A 12 -31.46 46.80 -38.65
C LEU A 12 -30.80 48.11 -38.13
N ILE A 13 -29.80 48.81 -38.72
CA ILE A 13 -28.80 48.72 -39.85
C ILE A 13 -27.73 49.85 -39.58
N ALA A 14 -26.48 50.01 -40.06
CA ALA A 14 -25.54 49.47 -41.09
C ALA A 14 -24.16 49.10 -40.43
N LEU A 15 -22.98 48.78 -41.03
CA LEU A 15 -22.33 48.78 -42.38
C LEU A 15 -21.49 50.04 -42.84
N ALA A 16 -20.36 49.79 -43.55
CA ALA A 16 -19.34 50.67 -44.20
C ALA A 16 -18.31 51.44 -43.30
N SER A 17 -17.04 51.73 -43.70
CA SER A 17 -16.13 51.20 -44.75
C SER A 17 -14.65 51.67 -44.56
N THR A 18 -13.68 51.06 -45.27
CA THR A 18 -12.23 51.39 -45.43
C THR A 18 -11.96 52.78 -46.07
N PRO A 19 -10.72 53.40 -46.10
CA PRO A 19 -9.41 52.78 -46.45
C PRO A 19 -8.04 53.34 -45.94
N CYS A 20 -6.99 52.50 -46.05
CA CYS A 20 -5.58 52.67 -46.53
C CYS A 20 -4.64 53.89 -46.21
N PHE A 21 -3.31 53.62 -46.32
CA PHE A 21 -2.12 54.54 -46.31
C PHE A 21 -1.77 55.20 -44.96
N ALA A 22 -0.51 55.55 -44.62
CA ALA A 22 0.84 55.20 -45.13
C ALA A 22 1.88 55.37 -43.97
N ALA A 23 3.19 55.32 -44.24
CA ALA A 23 4.27 55.34 -43.24
C ALA A 23 4.98 56.71 -43.06
N ASP A 24 5.85 56.75 -42.06
CA ASP A 24 6.94 57.71 -41.79
C ASP A 24 6.61 59.17 -41.42
N ASP A 25 6.77 59.54 -40.13
CA ASP A 25 7.78 60.55 -39.70
C ASP A 25 7.89 60.68 -38.15
N VAL A 26 9.01 61.27 -37.69
CA VAL A 26 9.47 61.41 -36.28
C VAL A 26 10.26 62.74 -36.16
N PRO A 27 10.33 63.51 -35.03
CA PRO A 27 9.93 63.21 -33.63
C PRO A 27 9.06 64.27 -32.90
N GLY A 28 8.52 63.86 -31.74
CA GLY A 28 8.81 64.56 -30.48
C GLY A 28 7.85 65.66 -29.97
N LEU A 29 7.12 65.33 -28.89
CA LEU A 29 6.85 66.21 -27.75
C LEU A 29 6.42 65.35 -26.54
N ILE A 30 6.68 65.82 -25.32
CA ILE A 30 6.35 65.13 -24.06
C ILE A 30 5.09 65.77 -23.48
N ASP A 31 4.09 64.97 -23.13
CA ASP A 31 2.93 65.41 -22.32
C ASP A 31 2.49 64.29 -21.35
N PRO A 32 2.14 64.57 -20.08
CA PRO A 32 2.17 63.55 -19.02
C PRO A 32 0.80 62.94 -18.70
N ALA A 33 0.57 61.68 -19.08
CA ALA A 33 -0.69 60.97 -18.80
C ALA A 33 -0.55 59.46 -18.48
N ILE A 34 0.48 59.05 -17.72
CA ILE A 34 0.55 57.69 -17.12
C ILE A 34 0.89 57.81 -15.63
N GLN A 35 -0.11 58.02 -14.79
CA GLN A 35 0.02 57.85 -13.35
C GLN A 35 -1.31 57.40 -12.72
N GLN A 36 -1.27 56.25 -12.04
CA GLN A 36 -2.44 55.50 -11.53
C GLN A 36 -3.34 54.94 -12.66
N VAL A 37 -3.94 53.76 -12.53
CA VAL A 37 -4.05 52.87 -11.36
C VAL A 37 -3.14 51.65 -11.51
N ALA A 38 -1.99 51.66 -10.83
CA ALA A 38 -1.34 50.41 -10.44
C ALA A 38 -2.18 49.82 -9.31
N ALA A 39 -3.11 48.93 -9.64
CA ALA A 39 -3.86 48.18 -8.65
C ALA A 39 -2.87 47.29 -7.91
N ILE A 40 -2.54 47.66 -6.67
CA ILE A 40 -1.76 46.81 -5.76
C ILE A 40 -2.58 45.54 -5.59
N ALA A 41 -2.15 44.47 -6.26
CA ALA A 41 -2.66 43.14 -5.97
C ALA A 41 -2.43 42.92 -4.47
N PRO A 42 -3.48 42.59 -3.69
CA PRO A 42 -3.29 42.39 -2.26
C PRO A 42 -2.22 41.32 -2.07
N GLU A 43 -1.27 41.58 -1.16
CA GLU A 43 -0.34 40.53 -0.74
C GLU A 43 -1.13 39.28 -0.37
N PRO A 44 -0.63 38.07 -0.68
CA PRO A 44 -1.35 36.84 -0.40
C PRO A 44 -1.58 36.74 1.11
N GLN A 45 -2.78 37.12 1.56
CA GLN A 45 -3.16 37.14 2.97
C GLN A 45 -2.87 35.76 3.54
N GLY A 46 -1.93 35.69 4.47
CA GLY A 46 -1.32 34.45 4.91
C GLY A 46 -2.41 33.44 5.30
N VAL A 47 -2.59 32.42 4.47
CA VAL A 47 -3.71 31.48 4.60
C VAL A 47 -3.59 30.82 5.97
N ALA A 48 -4.56 31.10 6.85
CA ALA A 48 -4.52 30.68 8.23
C ALA A 48 -4.38 29.16 8.30
N VAL A 49 -3.19 28.69 8.70
CA VAL A 49 -2.88 27.26 8.77
C VAL A 49 -3.71 26.65 9.88
N ASP A 50 -4.46 25.60 9.55
CA ASP A 50 -5.26 24.85 10.51
C ASP A 50 -4.38 24.39 11.68
N PRO A 51 -4.74 24.70 12.95
CA PRO A 51 -3.98 24.24 14.12
C PRO A 51 -3.76 22.73 14.16
N LEU A 52 -4.67 21.93 13.56
CA LEU A 52 -4.48 20.48 13.43
C LEU A 52 -3.35 20.14 12.46
N ASN A 53 -3.18 20.86 11.34
CA ASN A 53 -2.04 20.65 10.44
C ASN A 53 -0.72 20.97 11.15
N ILE A 54 -0.66 22.04 11.95
CA ILE A 54 0.52 22.38 12.76
C ILE A 54 0.83 21.26 13.78
N LYS A 55 -0.20 20.69 14.41
CA LYS A 55 -0.06 19.53 15.32
C LYS A 55 0.48 18.30 14.59
N VAL A 56 -0.08 17.99 13.42
CA VAL A 56 0.30 16.88 12.54
C VAL A 56 1.76 16.99 12.09
N GLU A 57 2.19 18.15 11.58
CA GLU A 57 3.57 18.38 11.16
C GLU A 57 4.57 18.25 12.32
N ARG A 58 4.19 18.75 13.51
CA ARG A 58 4.99 18.58 14.73
C ARG A 58 5.11 17.10 15.14
N SER A 59 4.07 16.30 14.95
CA SER A 59 4.09 14.85 15.25
C SER A 59 4.95 14.07 14.25
N ILE A 60 4.85 14.36 12.96
CA ILE A 60 5.72 13.78 11.92
C ILE A 60 7.19 14.14 12.21
N ALA A 61 7.48 15.41 12.48
CA ALA A 61 8.82 15.88 12.82
C ALA A 61 9.36 15.26 14.14
N ALA A 62 8.49 14.94 15.11
CA ALA A 62 8.90 14.22 16.32
C ALA A 62 9.31 12.77 16.02
N THR A 63 8.63 12.09 15.09
CA THR A 63 9.01 10.72 14.68
C THR A 63 10.31 10.69 13.88
N ASN A 64 10.66 11.75 13.14
CA ASN A 64 11.93 11.83 12.40
C ASN A 64 13.19 11.71 13.29
N PHE A 65 13.08 11.88 14.61
CA PHE A 65 14.18 11.63 15.55
C PHE A 65 14.38 10.13 15.88
N ARG A 66 13.44 9.25 15.53
CA ARG A 66 13.52 7.79 15.70
C ARG A 66 14.27 7.13 14.53
N VAL A 67 15.45 7.68 14.22
CA VAL A 67 16.28 7.32 13.06
C VAL A 67 16.74 5.85 13.15
N LEU A 68 16.32 5.03 12.19
CA LEU A 68 16.77 3.63 12.09
C LEU A 68 18.24 3.56 11.65
N THR A 69 18.91 2.46 11.96
CA THR A 69 20.32 2.22 11.61
C THR A 69 20.44 1.10 10.58
N ALA A 70 21.00 1.42 9.42
CA ALA A 70 21.29 0.48 8.34
C ALA A 70 22.16 -0.69 8.81
N GLY A 71 21.80 -1.92 8.44
CA GLY A 71 22.50 -3.14 8.85
C GLY A 71 22.18 -3.64 10.27
N GLN A 72 21.73 -2.77 11.17
CA GLN A 72 21.15 -3.16 12.46
C GLN A 72 19.65 -3.44 12.36
N HIS A 73 18.93 -2.59 11.61
CA HIS A 73 17.51 -2.72 11.34
C HIS A 73 17.29 -3.53 10.06
N THR A 74 16.19 -4.28 10.01
CA THR A 74 15.90 -5.17 8.89
C THR A 74 15.43 -4.40 7.65
N PRO A 75 15.60 -4.98 6.44
CA PRO A 75 15.01 -4.46 5.21
C PRO A 75 13.51 -4.18 5.35
N TRP A 76 12.77 -5.08 5.99
CA TRP A 76 11.35 -4.91 6.31
C TRP A 76 11.10 -3.65 7.16
N GLN A 77 11.85 -3.43 8.23
CA GLN A 77 11.74 -2.23 9.08
C GLN A 77 12.08 -0.94 8.30
N ILE A 78 13.10 -0.98 7.45
CA ILE A 78 13.53 0.17 6.65
C ILE A 78 12.50 0.51 5.55
N VAL A 79 11.85 -0.49 4.94
CA VAL A 79 10.75 -0.27 4.00
C VAL A 79 9.54 0.37 4.68
N HIS A 80 9.21 0.01 5.92
CA HIS A 80 8.16 0.72 6.68
C HIS A 80 8.57 2.18 6.94
N ALA A 81 9.82 2.47 7.29
CA ALA A 81 10.30 3.85 7.39
C ALA A 81 10.15 4.64 6.07
N ILE A 82 10.26 3.97 4.91
CA ILE A 82 10.05 4.57 3.58
C ILE A 82 8.56 4.74 3.24
N LEU A 83 7.66 3.86 3.71
CA LEU A 83 6.20 4.10 3.63
C LEU A 83 5.86 5.45 4.31
N GLY A 84 6.24 5.59 5.58
CA GLY A 84 5.93 6.77 6.39
C GLY A 84 6.67 8.03 5.95
N LEU A 85 7.99 7.95 5.76
CA LEU A 85 8.88 9.11 5.54
C LEU A 85 9.30 9.33 4.08
N LYS A 86 9.06 8.37 3.19
CA LYS A 86 9.22 8.53 1.73
C LYS A 86 10.66 8.91 1.40
N HIS A 87 10.86 9.99 0.64
CA HIS A 87 12.19 10.52 0.30
C HIS A 87 12.92 11.14 1.50
N ASP A 88 12.19 11.58 2.54
CA ASP A 88 12.76 12.10 3.80
C ASP A 88 13.20 10.97 4.75
N CYS A 89 13.05 9.69 4.36
CA CYS A 89 13.57 8.56 5.13
C CYS A 89 15.11 8.58 5.12
N ILE A 90 15.72 8.96 6.25
CA ILE A 90 17.17 8.94 6.49
C ILE A 90 17.50 7.86 7.51
N LEU A 91 18.57 7.11 7.27
CA LEU A 91 19.14 6.10 8.16
C LEU A 91 20.47 6.58 8.75
N ASN A 92 20.84 6.07 9.93
CA ASN A 92 22.24 6.03 10.37
C ASN A 92 22.98 4.91 9.62
N THR A 93 24.28 5.08 9.40
CA THR A 93 25.20 3.97 9.08
C THR A 93 26.08 3.63 10.29
N THR A 94 26.68 2.44 10.30
CA THR A 94 27.54 1.96 11.41
C THR A 94 28.84 2.75 11.57
N ASP A 95 29.27 3.50 10.54
CA ASP A 95 30.39 4.44 10.58
C ASP A 95 29.97 5.88 10.95
N GLY A 96 28.74 6.06 11.46
CA GLY A 96 28.24 7.33 11.99
C GLY A 96 27.76 8.34 10.94
N LYS A 97 27.74 7.97 9.65
CA LYS A 97 27.20 8.79 8.57
C LYS A 97 25.67 8.65 8.46
N LYS A 98 25.11 9.30 7.45
CA LYS A 98 23.70 9.25 7.06
C LYS A 98 23.58 8.78 5.61
N ILE A 99 22.51 8.05 5.30
CA ILE A 99 22.16 7.59 3.95
C ILE A 99 20.63 7.67 3.80
N SER A 100 20.09 7.88 2.59
CA SER A 100 18.65 7.73 2.40
C SER A 100 18.23 6.25 2.51
N GLY A 101 17.04 5.96 3.03
CA GLY A 101 16.50 4.60 3.05
C GLY A 101 16.29 4.04 1.64
N LEU A 102 15.83 4.87 0.71
CA LEU A 102 15.68 4.53 -0.70
C LEU A 102 17.02 4.29 -1.40
N GLU A 103 18.04 5.09 -1.06
CA GLU A 103 19.41 4.90 -1.55
C GLU A 103 20.04 3.63 -0.97
N TRP A 104 19.83 3.35 0.31
CA TRP A 104 20.32 2.14 0.96
C TRP A 104 19.72 0.89 0.33
N LEU A 105 18.39 0.85 0.10
CA LEU A 105 17.74 -0.26 -0.63
C LEU A 105 18.20 -0.36 -2.08
N ALA A 106 18.50 0.77 -2.75
CA ALA A 106 18.93 0.78 -4.14
C ALA A 106 20.38 0.34 -4.34
N THR A 107 21.27 0.65 -3.39
CA THR A 107 22.73 0.45 -3.53
C THR A 107 23.26 -0.75 -2.75
N SER A 108 22.64 -1.11 -1.64
CA SER A 108 23.02 -2.30 -0.88
C SER A 108 22.62 -3.56 -1.64
N LYS A 109 23.56 -4.49 -1.73
CA LYS A 109 23.31 -5.80 -2.36
C LYS A 109 22.74 -6.84 -1.40
N PHE A 110 23.10 -6.73 -0.12
CA PHE A 110 22.87 -7.77 0.89
C PHE A 110 22.44 -7.17 2.24
N HIS A 111 21.71 -7.97 3.02
CA HIS A 111 21.51 -7.81 4.47
C HIS A 111 21.78 -9.18 5.11
N GLU A 112 22.56 -9.24 6.19
CA GLU A 112 23.01 -10.51 6.82
C GLU A 112 23.64 -11.53 5.84
N GLY A 113 24.24 -11.05 4.74
CA GLY A 113 24.81 -11.89 3.67
C GLY A 113 23.81 -12.44 2.65
N VAL A 114 22.51 -12.26 2.89
CA VAL A 114 21.41 -12.64 2.00
C VAL A 114 21.06 -11.48 1.04
N PRO A 115 20.77 -11.72 -0.26
CA PRO A 115 20.48 -10.65 -1.20
C PRO A 115 19.27 -9.80 -0.80
N LEU A 116 19.28 -8.50 -1.12
CA LEU A 116 18.10 -7.64 -0.99
C LEU A 116 17.15 -7.77 -2.20
N TRP A 117 17.74 -7.90 -3.38
CA TRP A 117 17.05 -7.92 -4.66
C TRP A 117 17.54 -9.07 -5.53
N GLU A 118 16.59 -9.79 -6.11
CA GLU A 118 16.83 -10.97 -6.93
C GLU A 118 16.41 -10.73 -8.38
N LYS A 119 17.11 -11.35 -9.33
CA LYS A 119 16.61 -11.52 -10.68
C LYS A 119 15.67 -12.72 -10.75
N THR A 120 14.73 -12.67 -11.68
CA THR A 120 13.85 -13.80 -12.01
C THR A 120 13.87 -14.05 -13.53
N ALA A 121 13.10 -15.05 -13.99
CA ALA A 121 12.88 -15.27 -15.42
C ALA A 121 12.08 -14.14 -16.11
N TYR A 122 11.50 -13.21 -15.35
CA TYR A 122 10.55 -12.18 -15.84
C TYR A 122 10.97 -10.74 -15.49
N GLY A 123 12.08 -10.57 -14.77
CA GLY A 123 12.58 -9.30 -14.29
C GLY A 123 13.35 -9.47 -12.99
N GLY A 124 12.77 -9.00 -11.89
CA GLY A 124 13.33 -9.18 -10.55
C GLY A 124 12.32 -8.96 -9.44
N ARG A 125 12.72 -9.19 -8.18
CA ARG A 125 11.85 -9.07 -7.00
C ARG A 125 12.63 -8.66 -5.76
N GLY A 126 11.93 -8.24 -4.71
CA GLY A 126 12.49 -8.26 -3.35
C GLY A 126 12.76 -9.70 -2.93
N HIS A 127 13.82 -9.92 -2.15
CA HIS A 127 14.07 -11.26 -1.60
C HIS A 127 12.94 -11.65 -0.62
N PRO A 128 12.32 -12.85 -0.72
CA PRO A 128 11.32 -13.31 0.24
C PRO A 128 11.90 -13.46 1.65
N PHE A 129 11.06 -13.38 2.69
CA PHE A 129 11.55 -13.55 4.07
C PHE A 129 12.19 -14.92 4.33
N THR A 130 13.38 -14.91 4.94
CA THR A 130 14.10 -16.11 5.43
C THR A 130 13.87 -16.37 6.92
N LYS A 131 13.51 -15.30 7.65
CA LYS A 131 13.03 -15.28 9.04
C LYS A 131 11.96 -14.18 9.14
N PRO A 132 10.98 -14.26 10.06
CA PRO A 132 9.95 -13.23 10.21
C PRO A 132 10.55 -11.82 10.30
N TYR A 133 9.89 -10.87 9.62
CA TYR A 133 10.25 -9.44 9.61
C TYR A 133 11.69 -9.11 9.15
N ALA A 134 12.37 -9.99 8.41
CA ALA A 134 13.65 -9.68 7.77
C ALA A 134 13.48 -9.02 6.40
N PHE A 135 12.96 -9.77 5.43
CA PHE A 135 12.74 -9.31 4.05
C PHE A 135 11.23 -9.24 3.73
N GLU A 136 10.80 -9.32 2.46
CA GLU A 136 9.37 -9.18 2.15
C GLU A 136 8.58 -10.42 2.63
N GLY A 137 7.62 -10.20 3.53
CA GLY A 137 6.79 -11.27 4.13
C GLY A 137 5.81 -11.86 3.11
N HIS A 138 5.42 -11.06 2.13
CA HIS A 138 4.45 -11.35 1.09
C HIS A 138 5.01 -10.87 -0.26
N PRO A 139 4.72 -11.53 -1.39
CA PRO A 139 5.21 -11.12 -2.70
C PRO A 139 4.89 -9.65 -3.00
N THR A 140 5.90 -8.89 -3.42
CA THR A 140 5.85 -7.47 -3.77
C THR A 140 5.52 -6.49 -2.63
N GLN A 141 5.47 -6.94 -1.37
CA GLN A 141 5.23 -6.05 -0.22
C GLN A 141 6.19 -4.86 -0.20
N PHE A 142 7.46 -5.07 -0.58
CA PHE A 142 8.43 -3.97 -0.64
C PHE A 142 8.09 -2.93 -1.71
N LEU A 143 7.61 -3.37 -2.88
CA LEU A 143 7.19 -2.43 -3.93
C LEU A 143 5.86 -1.76 -3.58
N GLY A 144 4.92 -2.46 -2.95
CA GLY A 144 3.65 -1.91 -2.45
C GLY A 144 3.88 -0.70 -1.54
N TYR A 145 4.69 -0.86 -0.49
CA TYR A 145 5.06 0.25 0.39
C TYR A 145 5.82 1.38 -0.34
N MET A 146 6.78 1.05 -1.21
CA MET A 146 7.52 2.07 -1.97
C MET A 146 6.69 2.80 -3.04
N CYS A 147 5.47 2.34 -3.39
CA CYS A 147 4.53 3.12 -4.21
C CYS A 147 4.18 4.46 -3.55
N MET A 148 4.26 4.54 -2.22
CA MET A 148 3.99 5.76 -1.46
C MET A 148 5.12 6.80 -1.54
N ALA A 149 6.19 6.51 -2.29
CA ALA A 149 7.24 7.43 -2.70
C ALA A 149 7.23 7.78 -4.21
N ASP A 150 6.30 7.23 -5.03
CA ASP A 150 6.19 7.44 -6.50
C ASP A 150 7.55 7.28 -7.23
N LEU A 151 8.24 6.15 -6.99
CA LEU A 151 9.50 5.85 -7.68
C LEU A 151 9.27 5.70 -9.20
N PRO A 152 10.15 6.26 -10.06
CA PRO A 152 9.98 6.12 -11.50
C PRO A 152 10.27 4.67 -11.95
N LEU A 153 9.64 4.25 -13.05
CA LEU A 153 9.73 2.88 -13.57
C LEU A 153 11.16 2.42 -13.94
N ASP A 154 12.09 3.34 -14.14
CA ASP A 154 13.51 3.11 -14.44
C ASP A 154 14.44 3.31 -13.21
N TYR A 155 13.88 3.56 -12.02
CA TYR A 155 14.63 3.50 -10.75
C TYR A 155 15.20 2.09 -10.54
N LYS A 156 16.42 2.01 -10.01
CA LYS A 156 17.25 0.79 -10.02
C LYS A 156 17.58 0.30 -8.62
N PHE A 157 17.64 -1.02 -8.50
CA PHE A 157 18.06 -1.73 -7.30
C PHE A 157 19.21 -2.69 -7.63
N GLN A 158 20.24 -2.71 -6.79
CA GLN A 158 21.43 -3.54 -6.96
C GLN A 158 21.18 -4.97 -6.46
N THR A 159 21.50 -5.92 -7.32
CA THR A 159 21.47 -7.37 -7.08
C THR A 159 22.80 -7.86 -6.49
N ALA A 160 22.83 -9.10 -5.98
CA ALA A 160 24.06 -9.76 -5.58
C ALA A 160 25.15 -9.73 -6.68
N ASP A 161 24.79 -10.06 -7.92
CA ASP A 161 25.72 -10.04 -9.07
C ASP A 161 26.17 -8.63 -9.50
N GLY A 162 25.50 -7.56 -9.04
CA GLY A 162 25.86 -6.17 -9.34
C GLY A 162 25.39 -5.66 -10.70
N SER A 163 24.47 -6.36 -11.35
CA SER A 163 23.78 -5.87 -12.55
C SER A 163 22.31 -5.59 -12.22
N PRO A 164 21.92 -4.30 -12.13
CA PRO A 164 20.71 -3.89 -11.43
C PRO A 164 19.42 -4.26 -12.15
N ILE A 165 18.37 -4.48 -11.36
CA ILE A 165 16.98 -4.55 -11.83
C ILE A 165 16.29 -3.19 -11.68
N THR A 166 15.23 -2.95 -12.45
CA THR A 166 14.40 -1.74 -12.37
C THR A 166 13.03 -1.99 -11.72
N VAL A 167 12.38 -0.92 -11.26
CA VAL A 167 10.96 -0.95 -10.84
C VAL A 167 10.07 -1.58 -11.91
N ARG A 168 10.31 -1.30 -13.21
CA ARG A 168 9.60 -1.92 -14.33
C ARG A 168 9.78 -3.43 -14.39
N GLU A 169 10.98 -3.94 -14.10
CA GLU A 169 11.24 -5.38 -14.05
C GLU A 169 10.58 -6.05 -12.85
N ILE A 170 10.44 -5.34 -11.72
CA ILE A 170 9.65 -5.82 -10.57
C ILE A 170 8.15 -5.83 -10.88
N VAL A 171 7.64 -4.80 -11.57
CA VAL A 171 6.24 -4.77 -12.08
C VAL A 171 5.97 -5.87 -13.10
N ASN A 172 6.95 -6.21 -13.95
CA ASN A 172 6.83 -7.33 -14.89
C ASN A 172 6.81 -8.68 -14.16
N ASP A 173 7.73 -8.90 -13.22
CA ASP A 173 7.77 -10.15 -12.45
C ASP A 173 6.49 -10.36 -11.64
N ALA A 174 6.02 -9.32 -10.95
CA ALA A 174 4.76 -9.29 -10.22
C ALA A 174 3.57 -9.76 -11.09
N LYS A 175 3.47 -9.27 -12.33
CA LYS A 175 2.43 -9.71 -13.28
C LYS A 175 2.57 -11.18 -13.68
N MET A 176 3.80 -11.67 -13.84
CA MET A 176 4.06 -13.03 -14.32
C MET A 176 3.96 -14.09 -13.21
N GLN A 177 4.28 -13.76 -11.97
CA GLN A 177 4.26 -14.70 -10.84
C GLN A 177 2.92 -14.83 -10.12
N LEU A 178 1.95 -13.93 -10.37
CA LEU A 178 0.60 -13.98 -9.80
C LEU A 178 -0.10 -15.34 -9.99
N ARG A 179 -0.84 -15.76 -8.97
CA ARG A 179 -1.69 -16.97 -8.90
C ARG A 179 -2.89 -16.69 -7.99
N GLU A 180 -3.93 -17.51 -8.07
CA GLU A 180 -4.94 -17.58 -7.00
C GLU A 180 -4.42 -18.39 -5.80
N GLY A 181 -4.86 -18.03 -4.59
CA GLY A 181 -4.46 -18.67 -3.33
C GLY A 181 -3.59 -17.75 -2.44
N PRO A 182 -2.43 -17.27 -2.91
CA PRO A 182 -1.65 -16.25 -2.19
C PRO A 182 -2.40 -14.92 -2.07
N GLU A 183 -2.07 -14.15 -1.03
CA GLU A 183 -2.67 -12.84 -0.79
C GLU A 183 -2.35 -11.85 -1.91
N VAL A 184 -3.39 -11.31 -2.58
CA VAL A 184 -3.20 -10.36 -3.69
C VAL A 184 -2.98 -8.90 -3.25
N THR A 185 -3.18 -8.56 -1.97
CA THR A 185 -3.15 -7.20 -1.41
C THR A 185 -1.94 -6.39 -1.88
N TRP A 186 -0.75 -6.91 -1.64
CA TRP A 186 0.53 -6.24 -1.94
C TRP A 186 0.75 -6.06 -3.44
N THR A 187 0.42 -7.09 -4.22
CA THR A 187 0.60 -7.07 -5.67
C THR A 187 -0.44 -6.17 -6.35
N LEU A 188 -1.66 -6.09 -5.82
CA LEU A 188 -2.67 -5.13 -6.28
C LEU A 188 -2.22 -3.69 -5.99
N TRP A 189 -1.57 -3.42 -4.86
CA TRP A 189 -1.05 -2.09 -4.53
C TRP A 189 0.03 -1.68 -5.52
N ALA A 190 1.04 -2.54 -5.71
CA ALA A 190 2.11 -2.32 -6.68
C ALA A 190 1.57 -2.12 -8.11
N LEU A 191 0.74 -3.04 -8.60
CA LEU A 191 0.24 -2.95 -9.97
C LEU A 191 -0.75 -1.79 -10.17
N ALA A 192 -1.69 -1.53 -9.26
CA ALA A 192 -2.62 -0.41 -9.40
C ALA A 192 -1.91 0.96 -9.40
N HIS A 193 -0.72 1.09 -8.79
CA HIS A 193 0.13 2.26 -8.88
C HIS A 193 0.84 2.37 -10.26
N TYR A 194 1.43 1.28 -10.77
CA TYR A 194 2.27 1.34 -11.98
C TYR A 194 1.56 1.13 -13.32
N ILE A 195 0.43 0.43 -13.37
CA ILE A 195 -0.30 0.13 -14.63
C ILE A 195 -1.74 0.69 -14.64
N PRO A 196 -2.37 0.88 -15.83
CA PRO A 196 -3.76 1.31 -15.94
C PRO A 196 -4.78 0.36 -15.29
N PRO A 197 -5.90 0.85 -14.73
CA PRO A 197 -6.96 0.02 -14.12
C PRO A 197 -7.66 -0.97 -15.07
N ASP A 198 -7.52 -0.78 -16.38
CA ASP A 198 -8.00 -1.63 -17.47
C ASP A 198 -6.87 -2.47 -18.11
N SER A 199 -5.79 -2.71 -17.38
CA SER A 199 -4.72 -3.61 -17.83
C SER A 199 -5.13 -5.08 -17.71
N GLU A 200 -4.90 -5.82 -18.80
CA GLU A 200 -5.04 -7.27 -18.89
C GLU A 200 -3.70 -7.90 -19.33
N TRP A 201 -3.44 -9.15 -18.95
CA TRP A 201 -2.26 -9.91 -19.36
C TRP A 201 -2.47 -11.42 -19.15
N ILE A 202 -1.57 -12.22 -19.73
CA ILE A 202 -1.42 -13.64 -19.38
C ILE A 202 -0.18 -13.78 -18.47
N ASN A 203 -0.27 -14.57 -17.40
CA ASN A 203 0.85 -14.81 -16.48
C ASN A 203 1.76 -15.97 -16.94
N ALA A 204 2.75 -16.35 -16.13
CA ALA A 204 3.67 -17.46 -16.43
C ALA A 204 2.99 -18.84 -16.52
N TYR A 205 1.75 -18.96 -16.06
CA TYR A 205 1.01 -20.22 -15.94
C TYR A 205 -0.11 -20.36 -16.99
N GLY A 206 -0.22 -19.39 -17.90
CA GLY A 206 -1.24 -19.37 -18.96
C GLY A 206 -2.60 -18.80 -18.54
N GLU A 207 -2.71 -18.26 -17.32
CA GLU A 207 -3.94 -17.71 -16.78
C GLU A 207 -4.15 -16.25 -17.23
N ALA A 208 -5.39 -15.88 -17.55
CA ALA A 208 -5.76 -14.50 -17.86
C ALA A 208 -5.96 -13.67 -16.57
N TRP A 209 -5.17 -12.62 -16.41
CA TRP A 209 -5.19 -11.72 -15.26
C TRP A 209 -5.50 -10.28 -15.68
N SER A 210 -6.14 -9.55 -14.79
CA SER A 210 -6.41 -8.11 -14.95
C SER A 210 -6.45 -7.43 -13.58
N ILE A 211 -6.29 -6.11 -13.57
CA ILE A 211 -6.52 -5.33 -12.33
C ILE A 211 -7.96 -5.54 -11.82
N GLU A 212 -8.94 -5.67 -12.73
CA GLU A 212 -10.34 -5.91 -12.37
C GLU A 212 -10.52 -7.28 -11.65
N ARG A 213 -9.85 -8.35 -12.09
CA ARG A 213 -9.82 -9.67 -11.40
C ARG A 213 -9.15 -9.57 -10.03
N MET A 214 -8.06 -8.83 -9.90
CA MET A 214 -7.37 -8.65 -8.61
C MET A 214 -8.21 -7.86 -7.60
N VAL A 215 -8.90 -6.80 -8.06
CA VAL A 215 -9.89 -6.07 -7.25
C VAL A 215 -11.07 -6.97 -6.87
N GLN A 216 -11.48 -7.90 -7.73
CA GLN A 216 -12.53 -8.87 -7.42
C GLN A 216 -12.13 -9.80 -6.27
N ILE A 217 -10.93 -10.40 -6.33
CA ILE A 217 -10.40 -11.25 -5.25
C ILE A 217 -10.36 -10.46 -3.94
N GLN A 218 -9.73 -9.28 -3.92
CA GLN A 218 -9.63 -8.44 -2.73
C GLN A 218 -11.00 -7.95 -2.19
N THR A 219 -11.98 -7.78 -3.07
CA THR A 219 -13.36 -7.41 -2.66
C THR A 219 -14.05 -8.57 -1.94
N HIS A 220 -13.73 -9.82 -2.26
CA HIS A 220 -14.28 -11.00 -1.60
C HIS A 220 -13.50 -11.43 -0.34
N GLU A 221 -12.25 -10.97 -0.16
CA GLU A 221 -11.46 -11.25 1.05
C GLU A 221 -12.09 -10.76 2.36
N SER A 222 -11.91 -11.51 3.45
CA SER A 222 -12.44 -11.17 4.77
C SER A 222 -11.62 -10.05 5.43
N VAL A 223 -12.29 -8.98 5.84
CA VAL A 223 -11.65 -7.90 6.63
C VAL A 223 -11.47 -8.33 8.09
N LEU A 224 -12.44 -9.07 8.65
CA LEU A 224 -12.44 -9.46 10.07
C LEU A 224 -11.38 -10.52 10.40
N ASN A 225 -11.03 -11.37 9.43
CA ASN A 225 -10.13 -12.52 9.65
C ASN A 225 -8.70 -12.26 9.11
N ALA A 226 -8.41 -11.05 8.61
CA ALA A 226 -7.12 -10.69 8.03
C ALA A 226 -6.22 -9.97 9.04
N ALA A 227 -4.90 -10.07 8.81
CA ALA A 227 -3.89 -9.36 9.59
C ALA A 227 -4.14 -7.85 9.60
N CYS A 228 -3.69 -7.17 10.66
CA CYS A 228 -3.90 -5.73 10.87
C CYS A 228 -5.38 -5.30 10.72
N GLY A 229 -6.32 -6.18 11.11
CA GLY A 229 -7.77 -5.95 10.98
C GLY A 229 -8.25 -5.77 9.54
N GLY A 230 -7.55 -6.36 8.55
CA GLY A 230 -7.88 -6.24 7.13
C GLY A 230 -7.69 -4.84 6.53
N THR A 231 -7.07 -3.92 7.27
CA THR A 231 -6.89 -2.52 6.88
C THR A 231 -6.04 -2.36 5.61
N HIS A 232 -4.99 -3.17 5.40
CA HIS A 232 -4.24 -3.18 4.14
C HIS A 232 -5.12 -3.54 2.94
N GLY A 233 -6.07 -4.46 3.13
CA GLY A 233 -7.07 -4.82 2.12
C GLY A 233 -8.03 -3.67 1.78
N LEU A 234 -8.44 -2.88 2.79
CA LEU A 234 -9.24 -1.67 2.60
C LEU A 234 -8.44 -0.54 1.95
N PHE A 235 -7.18 -0.36 2.35
CA PHE A 235 -6.25 0.61 1.76
C PHE A 235 -6.10 0.34 0.27
N VAL A 236 -5.79 -0.90 -0.13
CA VAL A 236 -5.50 -1.20 -1.52
C VAL A 236 -6.76 -1.13 -2.39
N LEU A 237 -7.92 -1.56 -1.88
CA LEU A 237 -9.19 -1.35 -2.56
C LEU A 237 -9.46 0.14 -2.77
N ALA A 238 -9.29 0.97 -1.74
CA ALA A 238 -9.44 2.42 -1.86
C ALA A 238 -8.46 3.02 -2.87
N TYR A 239 -7.20 2.57 -2.87
CA TYR A 239 -6.16 3.02 -3.80
C TYR A 239 -6.52 2.68 -5.25
N ALA A 240 -6.87 1.42 -5.54
CA ALA A 240 -7.29 0.98 -6.86
C ALA A 240 -8.60 1.66 -7.32
N ARG A 241 -9.60 1.77 -6.44
CA ARG A 241 -10.88 2.48 -6.67
C ARG A 241 -10.65 3.94 -7.02
N ASN A 242 -9.77 4.65 -6.30
CA ASN A 242 -9.41 6.03 -6.62
C ASN A 242 -8.72 6.15 -7.99
N ARG A 243 -7.80 5.23 -8.31
CA ARG A 243 -7.13 5.14 -9.62
C ARG A 243 -8.12 4.88 -10.76
N TYR A 244 -9.16 4.08 -10.53
CA TYR A 244 -10.26 3.89 -11.49
C TYR A 244 -11.10 5.17 -11.67
N ILE A 245 -11.55 5.81 -10.58
CA ILE A 245 -12.31 7.07 -10.64
C ILE A 245 -11.54 8.16 -11.41
N ALA A 246 -10.22 8.22 -11.27
CA ALA A 246 -9.37 9.16 -12.01
C ALA A 246 -9.46 9.00 -13.55
N THR A 247 -9.84 7.82 -14.06
CA THR A 247 -10.11 7.59 -15.50
C THR A 247 -11.44 8.20 -15.98
N LYS A 248 -12.26 8.74 -15.06
CA LYS A 248 -13.62 9.27 -15.29
C LYS A 248 -14.65 8.26 -15.80
N LYS A 249 -14.33 6.96 -15.76
CA LYS A 249 -15.30 5.88 -15.97
C LYS A 249 -16.28 5.80 -14.78
N PRO A 250 -17.57 5.51 -15.00
CA PRO A 250 -18.53 5.31 -13.91
C PRO A 250 -18.21 4.03 -13.15
N LEU A 251 -18.38 4.04 -11.82
CA LEU A 251 -18.30 2.82 -11.00
C LEU A 251 -19.39 1.82 -11.42
N ARG A 252 -18.98 0.60 -11.75
CA ARG A 252 -19.87 -0.50 -12.18
C ARG A 252 -19.23 -1.86 -11.91
N GLY A 253 -20.06 -2.89 -11.72
CA GLY A 253 -19.59 -4.24 -11.37
C GLY A 253 -18.68 -4.20 -10.13
N VAL A 254 -17.57 -4.94 -10.18
CA VAL A 254 -16.61 -5.03 -9.07
C VAL A 254 -16.10 -3.68 -8.56
N TRP A 255 -15.98 -2.65 -9.39
CA TRP A 255 -15.56 -1.31 -8.94
C TRP A 255 -16.61 -0.64 -8.04
N LEU A 256 -17.89 -0.95 -8.25
CA LEU A 256 -18.98 -0.53 -7.38
C LEU A 256 -19.07 -1.40 -6.12
N GLU A 257 -18.83 -2.71 -6.23
CA GLU A 257 -18.77 -3.62 -5.08
C GLU A 257 -17.61 -3.25 -4.12
N ALA A 258 -16.43 -2.94 -4.67
CA ALA A 258 -15.29 -2.41 -3.95
C ALA A 258 -15.61 -1.08 -3.26
N ASP A 259 -16.26 -0.14 -3.96
CA ASP A 259 -16.71 1.13 -3.38
C ASP A 259 -17.69 0.88 -2.22
N GLN A 260 -18.69 0.03 -2.40
CA GLN A 260 -19.66 -0.33 -1.36
C GLN A 260 -19.00 -0.97 -0.13
N LYS A 261 -18.00 -1.86 -0.32
CA LYS A 261 -17.18 -2.42 0.75
C LYS A 261 -16.44 -1.31 1.50
N ILE A 262 -15.80 -0.38 0.78
CA ILE A 262 -15.12 0.79 1.37
C ILE A 262 -16.10 1.66 2.18
N GLN A 263 -17.26 2.04 1.60
CA GLN A 263 -18.25 2.87 2.31
C GLN A 263 -18.79 2.19 3.56
N ARG A 264 -19.03 0.87 3.52
CA ARG A 264 -19.41 0.07 4.69
C ARG A 264 -18.37 0.19 5.80
N PHE A 265 -17.10 -0.07 5.50
CA PHE A 265 -16.06 0.00 6.53
C PHE A 265 -15.72 1.43 6.98
N ILE A 266 -16.01 2.47 6.17
CA ILE A 266 -15.96 3.88 6.63
C ILE A 266 -17.03 4.11 7.69
N HIS A 267 -18.25 3.59 7.48
CA HIS A 267 -19.33 3.68 8.46
C HIS A 267 -18.99 2.92 9.75
N GLU A 268 -18.48 1.69 9.64
CA GLU A 268 -18.06 0.87 10.79
C GLU A 268 -16.91 1.52 11.60
N ALA A 269 -15.87 2.04 10.93
CA ALA A 269 -14.80 2.76 11.60
C ALA A 269 -15.30 4.02 12.35
N ARG A 270 -16.28 4.72 11.78
CA ARG A 270 -16.92 5.90 12.40
C ARG A 270 -17.79 5.54 13.60
N THR A 271 -18.55 4.43 13.56
CA THR A 271 -19.42 4.03 14.68
C THR A 271 -18.65 3.38 15.84
N MET A 272 -17.50 2.77 15.55
CA MET A 272 -16.60 2.18 16.55
C MET A 272 -15.48 3.13 17.02
N GLN A 273 -15.45 4.39 16.57
CA GLN A 273 -14.55 5.40 17.15
C GLN A 273 -14.89 5.63 18.64
N ASN A 274 -13.85 5.69 19.47
CA ASN A 274 -13.94 5.96 20.90
C ASN A 274 -14.17 7.46 21.19
N PRO A 275 -14.68 7.84 22.38
CA PRO A 275 -15.00 9.24 22.70
C PRO A 275 -13.80 10.21 22.64
N ASP A 276 -12.58 9.71 22.81
CA ASP A 276 -11.33 10.48 22.72
C ASP A 276 -10.82 10.70 21.28
N GLY A 277 -11.50 10.10 20.28
CA GLY A 277 -11.09 10.15 18.88
C GLY A 277 -10.32 8.92 18.38
N SER A 278 -9.82 8.06 19.28
CA SER A 278 -9.11 6.85 18.88
C SER A 278 -10.04 5.87 18.14
N PHE A 279 -9.49 5.16 17.16
CA PHE A 279 -10.16 4.00 16.56
C PHE A 279 -10.13 2.82 17.52
N SER A 280 -10.95 1.80 17.26
CA SER A 280 -10.98 0.66 18.17
C SER A 280 -9.69 -0.15 18.12
N ALA A 281 -9.17 -0.52 19.29
CA ALA A 281 -8.04 -1.43 19.42
C ALA A 281 -8.31 -2.84 18.82
N ASP A 282 -9.58 -3.25 18.71
CA ASP A 282 -10.00 -4.50 18.05
C ASP A 282 -10.42 -4.29 16.57
N TYR A 283 -10.03 -3.16 15.97
CA TYR A 283 -10.32 -2.73 14.59
C TYR A 283 -11.83 -2.71 14.25
N PHE A 284 -12.34 -3.83 13.73
CA PHE A 284 -13.73 -4.02 13.28
C PHE A 284 -14.47 -5.15 14.02
N GLN A 285 -13.81 -5.86 14.94
CA GLN A 285 -14.44 -6.93 15.73
C GLN A 285 -15.40 -6.39 16.81
N GLY A 286 -15.25 -5.12 17.18
CA GLY A 286 -16.09 -4.41 18.14
C GLY A 286 -15.48 -3.07 18.53
N ARG A 287 -16.16 -2.29 19.39
CA ARG A 287 -15.60 -1.06 19.96
C ARG A 287 -14.93 -1.34 21.31
N ARG A 288 -13.61 -1.38 21.29
CA ARG A 288 -12.69 -1.33 22.43
C ARG A 288 -11.84 -0.05 22.42
N TRP A 289 -11.72 0.56 23.59
CA TRP A 289 -10.68 1.52 23.94
C TRP A 289 -9.57 0.79 24.71
N ASP A 290 -8.31 1.17 24.50
CA ASP A 290 -7.18 0.68 25.27
C ASP A 290 -6.31 1.87 25.70
N PRO A 291 -5.99 2.03 27.01
CA PRO A 291 -5.14 3.12 27.49
C PRO A 291 -3.69 3.00 27.01
N ASP A 292 -3.22 1.79 26.71
CA ASP A 292 -1.83 1.53 26.34
C ASP A 292 -1.55 2.01 24.91
N PHE A 293 -0.66 3.00 24.79
CA PHE A 293 -0.19 3.52 23.50
C PHE A 293 0.37 2.41 22.60
N THR A 294 1.08 1.43 23.16
CA THR A 294 1.71 0.35 22.39
C THR A 294 0.66 -0.57 21.74
N LYS A 295 -0.45 -0.83 22.45
CA LYS A 295 -1.57 -1.67 21.97
C LYS A 295 -2.55 -0.89 21.08
N ARG A 296 -2.70 0.42 21.32
CA ARG A 296 -3.58 1.30 20.55
C ARG A 296 -2.99 1.68 19.20
N LEU A 297 -1.68 1.99 19.13
CA LEU A 297 -1.01 2.49 17.92
C LEU A 297 -1.19 1.61 16.67
N PRO A 298 -1.13 0.25 16.73
CA PRO A 298 -1.41 -0.60 15.58
C PRO A 298 -2.78 -0.30 14.96
N ALA A 299 -3.85 -0.33 15.75
CA ALA A 299 -5.17 -0.03 15.21
C ALA A 299 -5.30 1.45 14.80
N ASN A 300 -4.85 2.38 15.66
CA ASN A 300 -4.98 3.82 15.40
C ASN A 300 -4.28 4.24 14.10
N GLY A 301 -3.06 3.74 13.85
CA GLY A 301 -2.25 4.03 12.68
C GLY A 301 -2.86 3.49 11.38
N HIS A 302 -3.02 2.17 11.29
CA HIS A 302 -3.55 1.54 10.07
C HIS A 302 -4.98 1.99 9.75
N MET A 303 -5.85 2.18 10.77
CA MET A 303 -7.22 2.65 10.56
C MET A 303 -7.26 4.07 9.99
N LEU A 304 -6.39 4.97 10.47
CA LEU A 304 -6.32 6.31 9.91
C LEU A 304 -5.72 6.29 8.48
N GLU A 305 -4.70 5.47 8.24
CA GLU A 305 -4.01 5.39 6.95
C GLU A 305 -4.97 5.05 5.80
N TRP A 306 -5.71 3.94 5.92
CA TRP A 306 -6.65 3.54 4.86
C TRP A 306 -7.80 4.55 4.70
N LEU A 307 -8.26 5.18 5.79
CA LEU A 307 -9.24 6.27 5.75
C LEU A 307 -8.70 7.50 4.99
N MET A 308 -7.41 7.83 5.11
CA MET A 308 -6.80 8.95 4.39
C MET A 308 -6.64 8.71 2.88
N VAL A 309 -6.72 7.45 2.43
CA VAL A 309 -6.90 7.11 1.01
C VAL A 309 -8.39 7.04 0.62
N ALA A 310 -9.24 6.47 1.48
CA ALA A 310 -10.64 6.16 1.16
C ALA A 310 -11.60 7.36 1.17
N LEU A 311 -11.43 8.30 2.11
CA LEU A 311 -12.36 9.40 2.34
C LEU A 311 -12.32 10.46 1.22
N PRO A 312 -13.48 10.97 0.75
CA PRO A 312 -13.53 12.06 -0.21
C PRO A 312 -13.05 13.38 0.44
N GLN A 313 -12.65 14.34 -0.41
CA GLN A 313 -12.04 15.58 0.06
C GLN A 313 -12.96 16.46 0.92
N SER A 314 -14.28 16.32 0.77
CA SER A 314 -15.30 16.95 1.59
C SER A 314 -15.28 16.51 3.06
N ASP A 315 -14.72 15.34 3.35
CA ASP A 315 -14.99 14.61 4.59
C ASP A 315 -13.84 14.71 5.60
N LEU A 316 -12.63 15.09 5.16
CA LEU A 316 -11.46 15.31 6.02
C LEU A 316 -11.67 16.42 7.09
N LYS A 317 -12.67 17.27 6.90
CA LYS A 317 -13.09 18.31 7.86
C LYS A 317 -14.18 17.86 8.84
N GLN A 318 -14.73 16.64 8.72
CA GLN A 318 -15.73 16.15 9.67
C GLN A 318 -15.06 15.86 11.03
N ASP A 319 -15.72 16.22 12.13
CA ASP A 319 -15.14 16.18 13.48
C ASP A 319 -14.58 14.82 13.87
N TRP A 320 -15.24 13.72 13.48
CA TRP A 320 -14.76 12.37 13.76
C TRP A 320 -13.44 12.05 13.06
N VAL A 321 -13.26 12.50 11.80
CA VAL A 321 -12.00 12.35 11.07
C VAL A 321 -10.91 13.19 11.73
N ARG A 322 -11.23 14.47 12.06
CA ARG A 322 -10.31 15.39 12.72
C ARG A 322 -9.83 14.86 14.07
N ARG A 323 -10.73 14.29 14.89
CA ARG A 323 -10.38 13.64 16.16
C ARG A 323 -9.54 12.37 15.97
N GLY A 324 -9.75 11.60 14.90
CA GLY A 324 -8.91 10.45 14.58
C GLY A 324 -7.48 10.86 14.23
N VAL A 325 -7.33 11.87 13.36
CA VAL A 325 -6.04 12.51 13.05
C VAL A 325 -5.40 13.09 14.31
N GLU A 326 -6.19 13.75 15.16
CA GLU A 326 -5.71 14.37 16.38
C GLU A 326 -5.23 13.33 17.42
N SER A 327 -5.95 12.21 17.57
CA SER A 327 -5.57 11.08 18.43
C SER A 327 -4.25 10.46 17.97
N VAL A 328 -4.08 10.17 16.67
CA VAL A 328 -2.81 9.65 16.13
C VAL A 328 -1.67 10.66 16.26
N ALA A 329 -1.94 11.95 16.05
CA ALA A 329 -0.95 13.00 16.23
C ALA A 329 -0.50 13.15 17.69
N ASP A 330 -1.41 13.06 18.66
CA ASP A 330 -1.06 13.03 20.09
C ASP A 330 -0.37 11.74 20.51
N ASP A 331 -0.79 10.58 19.99
CA ASP A 331 -0.16 9.31 20.27
C ASP A 331 1.33 9.34 19.87
N LEU A 332 1.64 9.77 18.64
CA LEU A 332 3.02 9.92 18.19
C LEU A 332 3.79 11.01 18.93
N TYR A 333 3.20 12.20 19.13
CA TYR A 333 3.91 13.33 19.75
C TYR A 333 4.12 13.17 21.25
N ASN A 334 3.14 12.69 22.01
CA ASN A 334 3.32 12.54 23.44
C ASN A 334 4.28 11.38 23.74
N ASN A 335 4.18 10.28 22.98
CA ASN A 335 4.98 9.08 23.20
C ASN A 335 6.26 8.98 22.35
N ARG A 336 6.76 10.07 21.74
CA ARG A 336 8.00 10.05 20.89
C ARG A 336 9.28 9.46 21.49
N LYS A 337 9.30 9.22 22.82
CA LYS A 337 10.41 8.59 23.55
C LYS A 337 10.15 7.12 23.94
N VAL A 338 8.97 6.58 23.65
CA VAL A 338 8.56 5.21 23.99
C VAL A 338 8.97 4.28 22.85
N ALA A 339 9.52 3.11 23.18
CA ALA A 339 9.76 2.05 22.22
C ALA A 339 8.42 1.42 21.80
N VAL A 340 8.18 1.37 20.50
CA VAL A 340 7.03 0.71 19.85
C VAL A 340 7.43 0.27 18.45
N ASP A 341 6.71 -0.73 17.94
CA ASP A 341 7.02 -1.48 16.74
C ASP A 341 7.05 -0.64 15.45
N CYS A 342 7.94 -1.03 14.56
CA CYS A 342 8.31 -0.25 13.38
C CYS A 342 7.15 -0.11 12.38
N GLY A 343 6.38 -1.17 12.15
CA GLY A 343 5.24 -1.16 11.24
C GLY A 343 4.13 -0.19 11.68
N PRO A 344 3.47 -0.45 12.83
CA PRO A 344 2.47 0.45 13.43
C PRO A 344 2.88 1.93 13.48
N LEU A 345 4.14 2.20 13.83
CA LEU A 345 4.70 3.55 13.86
C LEU A 345 4.62 4.25 12.50
N TYR A 346 5.08 3.61 11.43
CA TYR A 346 5.19 4.29 10.14
C TYR A 346 3.89 4.28 9.33
N HIS A 347 2.99 3.32 9.55
CA HIS A 347 1.59 3.43 9.09
C HIS A 347 0.90 4.67 9.68
N ALA A 348 1.07 4.91 10.98
CA ALA A 348 0.57 6.13 11.62
C ALA A 348 1.20 7.41 11.05
N VAL A 349 2.48 7.38 10.65
CA VAL A 349 3.14 8.53 10.01
C VAL A 349 2.69 8.75 8.57
N ASP A 350 2.46 7.69 7.78
CA ASP A 350 1.90 7.86 6.42
C ASP A 350 0.49 8.43 6.49
N ALA A 351 -0.35 7.94 7.40
CA ALA A 351 -1.67 8.50 7.66
C ALA A 351 -1.63 10.03 7.93
N LEU A 352 -0.69 10.47 8.78
CA LEU A 352 -0.49 11.89 9.07
C LEU A 352 0.03 12.69 7.86
N ASN A 353 0.95 12.11 7.08
CA ASN A 353 1.46 12.73 5.85
C ASN A 353 0.38 12.84 4.77
N LEU A 354 -0.44 11.80 4.57
CA LEU A 354 -1.59 11.80 3.66
C LEU A 354 -2.65 12.83 4.07
N TYR A 355 -2.91 12.98 5.38
CA TYR A 355 -3.78 14.07 5.85
C TYR A 355 -3.19 15.43 5.49
N ASN A 356 -1.95 15.73 5.92
CA ASN A 356 -1.31 17.02 5.70
C ASN A 356 -1.23 17.39 4.21
N TYR A 357 -0.88 16.43 3.34
CA TYR A 357 -0.86 16.65 1.89
C TYR A 357 -2.22 17.03 1.31
N ARG A 358 -3.32 16.54 1.92
CA ARG A 358 -4.68 16.80 1.47
C ARG A 358 -5.32 18.03 2.14
N THR A 359 -4.88 18.46 3.32
CA THR A 359 -5.53 19.55 4.09
C THR A 359 -4.69 20.82 4.26
N ASN A 360 -3.39 20.77 3.99
CA ASN A 360 -2.52 21.93 4.09
C ASN A 360 -2.57 22.74 2.77
N PRO A 361 -2.72 24.08 2.81
CA PRO A 361 -2.65 24.91 1.60
C PRO A 361 -1.26 24.94 0.96
N ASN A 362 -0.19 24.69 1.74
CA ASN A 362 1.19 24.61 1.27
C ASN A 362 1.82 23.29 1.75
N PRO A 363 1.35 22.13 1.27
CA PRO A 363 1.79 20.84 1.77
C PRO A 363 3.24 20.56 1.38
N ARG A 364 3.99 19.87 2.24
CA ARG A 364 5.23 19.20 1.79
C ARG A 364 4.86 18.20 0.68
N PRO A 365 5.55 18.21 -0.48
CA PRO A 365 5.33 17.20 -1.50
C PRO A 365 5.62 15.79 -0.96
N LEU A 366 4.67 14.85 -1.08
CA LEU A 366 4.87 13.47 -0.62
C LEU A 366 5.98 12.75 -1.42
N SER A 367 6.13 13.12 -2.69
CA SER A 367 7.32 12.87 -3.49
C SER A 367 7.80 14.19 -4.09
N TYR A 368 9.12 14.35 -4.26
CA TYR A 368 9.63 15.36 -5.18
C TYR A 368 9.41 14.85 -6.62
N PRO A 369 8.59 15.52 -7.44
CA PRO A 369 8.38 15.08 -8.82
C PRO A 369 9.65 15.35 -9.64
N ILE A 370 10.46 14.32 -9.88
CA ILE A 370 11.62 14.40 -10.77
C ILE A 370 11.13 14.59 -12.20
N SER A 371 11.01 15.87 -12.59
CA SER A 371 10.91 16.42 -13.96
C SER A 371 10.55 15.43 -15.08
N GLY A 372 9.25 15.14 -15.25
CA GLY A 372 8.77 14.36 -16.40
C GLY A 372 7.28 14.53 -16.67
N LYS A 373 6.91 15.18 -17.78
CA LYS A 373 5.52 15.19 -18.26
C LYS A 373 5.16 13.76 -18.72
N ARG A 374 4.47 12.99 -17.86
CA ARG A 374 3.96 11.63 -18.14
C ARG A 374 2.90 11.67 -19.27
N LYS A 375 3.34 11.80 -20.54
CA LYS A 375 2.49 11.61 -21.71
C LYS A 375 2.19 10.12 -21.83
N LEU A 376 0.92 9.75 -21.62
CA LEU A 376 0.49 8.35 -21.58
C LEU A 376 0.37 7.78 -23.01
N GLU A 377 1.50 7.46 -23.64
CA GLU A 377 1.53 6.83 -24.97
C GLU A 377 1.36 5.30 -24.86
N ALA A 378 0.35 4.77 -25.54
CA ALA A 378 -0.03 3.37 -25.47
C ALA A 378 0.93 2.47 -26.29
N GLN A 379 1.98 1.96 -25.65
CA GLN A 379 2.89 0.94 -26.20
C GLN A 379 2.68 -0.44 -25.57
N THR A 380 1.44 -0.91 -25.54
CA THR A 380 1.08 -2.30 -25.16
C THR A 380 0.59 -3.15 -26.34
N ALA A 381 0.35 -2.55 -27.51
CA ALA A 381 -0.27 -3.21 -28.66
C ALA A 381 0.71 -3.86 -29.68
N SER A 382 2.00 -3.97 -29.37
CA SER A 382 3.03 -4.47 -30.32
C SER A 382 3.83 -5.70 -29.85
N LEU A 383 3.43 -6.34 -28.75
CA LEU A 383 3.97 -7.65 -28.34
C LEU A 383 3.00 -8.78 -28.72
N SER A 384 2.87 -9.00 -30.03
CA SER A 384 2.08 -10.09 -30.60
C SER A 384 2.69 -10.57 -31.91
N LYS A 385 3.87 -11.21 -31.79
CA LYS A 385 4.39 -12.16 -32.78
C LYS A 385 4.63 -13.49 -32.08
N PRO A 386 4.09 -14.62 -32.57
CA PRO A 386 4.37 -15.93 -31.99
C PRO A 386 5.87 -16.25 -32.04
N ILE A 387 6.37 -16.91 -31.00
CA ILE A 387 7.69 -17.53 -31.04
C ILE A 387 7.57 -18.80 -31.91
N GLU A 388 8.35 -18.86 -33.00
CA GLU A 388 8.40 -20.06 -33.85
C GLU A 388 8.98 -21.26 -33.08
N LYS A 389 8.36 -22.43 -33.24
CA LYS A 389 8.87 -23.67 -32.67
C LYS A 389 10.12 -24.14 -33.42
N PRO A 390 11.22 -24.48 -32.74
CA PRO A 390 12.33 -25.18 -33.37
C PRO A 390 11.88 -26.48 -34.03
N ALA A 391 12.32 -26.73 -35.26
CA ALA A 391 11.94 -27.92 -36.02
C ALA A 391 12.69 -29.18 -35.57
N LYS A 392 12.05 -30.35 -35.68
CA LYS A 392 12.68 -31.67 -35.49
C LYS A 392 13.43 -32.11 -36.74
N THR A 393 14.62 -32.70 -36.60
CA THR A 393 15.14 -33.88 -37.36
C THR A 393 16.57 -34.22 -36.89
N PRO A 394 17.07 -35.46 -37.07
CA PRO A 394 16.40 -36.75 -36.95
C PRO A 394 17.13 -37.74 -36.00
N GLU A 395 16.49 -38.87 -35.75
CA GLU A 395 16.94 -39.96 -34.87
C GLU A 395 17.92 -40.95 -35.56
N LYS A 396 18.83 -41.58 -34.79
CA LYS A 396 19.58 -42.77 -35.26
C LYS A 396 20.15 -43.68 -34.14
N THR A 397 19.37 -44.73 -33.83
CA THR A 397 19.81 -46.12 -33.52
C THR A 397 20.99 -46.41 -32.57
N SER A 398 20.67 -47.02 -31.41
CA SER A 398 21.51 -47.97 -30.63
C SER A 398 21.55 -49.37 -31.31
N PRO A 399 22.18 -50.47 -30.81
CA PRO A 399 22.42 -50.94 -29.42
C PRO A 399 23.91 -51.25 -29.10
N GLU A 400 24.40 -51.93 -28.04
CA GLU A 400 23.90 -52.72 -26.86
C GLU A 400 25.01 -52.62 -25.73
N LYS A 401 25.07 -53.23 -24.51
CA LYS A 401 24.32 -54.21 -23.67
C LYS A 401 24.72 -54.05 -22.17
N GLN A 402 24.12 -54.84 -21.27
CA GLN A 402 24.58 -55.09 -19.87
C GLN A 402 25.24 -56.49 -19.73
N PRO A 403 25.76 -56.91 -18.55
CA PRO A 403 24.96 -57.47 -17.42
C PRO A 403 25.13 -56.69 -16.09
N GLU A 404 24.10 -56.51 -15.23
CA GLU A 404 23.49 -57.42 -14.22
C GLU A 404 24.25 -57.59 -12.88
N ALA A 405 23.65 -57.13 -11.77
CA ALA A 405 23.45 -57.85 -10.50
C ALA A 405 22.60 -57.03 -9.50
N ASP A 406 21.77 -57.70 -8.69
CA ASP A 406 20.81 -57.21 -7.66
C ASP A 406 20.55 -58.41 -6.69
N PRO A 407 19.75 -58.39 -5.57
CA PRO A 407 18.99 -57.31 -4.91
C PRO A 407 19.07 -57.29 -3.34
N ALA A 408 18.10 -56.60 -2.70
CA ALA A 408 17.53 -56.78 -1.33
C ALA A 408 17.99 -55.85 -0.16
N LYS A 409 17.21 -55.53 0.90
CA LYS A 409 15.73 -55.48 1.16
C LYS A 409 15.46 -54.97 2.61
N GLU A 410 14.48 -54.07 2.83
CA GLU A 410 13.88 -53.66 4.15
C GLU A 410 14.83 -53.00 5.20
N SER A 411 14.42 -52.30 6.29
CA SER A 411 13.11 -51.88 6.90
C SER A 411 13.25 -50.56 7.71
N ASP A 412 12.15 -50.02 8.27
CA ASP A 412 12.11 -48.91 9.27
C ASP A 412 12.91 -49.19 10.58
N PRO A 413 13.21 -48.16 11.41
CA PRO A 413 12.39 -47.96 12.62
C PRO A 413 12.25 -46.51 13.19
N THR A 414 11.31 -46.36 14.14
CA THR A 414 11.21 -45.34 15.21
C THR A 414 10.57 -46.01 16.45
N PRO A 415 10.50 -45.40 17.66
CA PRO A 415 11.21 -44.24 18.23
C PRO A 415 11.89 -44.59 19.61
N SER A 416 11.91 -43.63 20.55
CA SER A 416 12.16 -43.77 22.02
C SER A 416 13.62 -43.69 22.52
N GLU A 417 13.97 -43.29 23.76
CA GLU A 417 13.55 -42.22 24.71
C GLU A 417 14.41 -42.41 26.00
N SER A 418 14.76 -41.35 26.74
CA SER A 418 15.37 -41.37 28.11
C SER A 418 16.81 -41.97 28.25
N ALA A 419 17.62 -41.65 29.27
CA ALA A 419 17.72 -40.45 30.12
C ALA A 419 19.09 -40.38 30.86
N SER A 420 19.44 -39.18 31.33
CA SER A 420 20.24 -38.81 32.53
C SER A 420 21.38 -39.71 33.08
N ALA A 421 22.56 -39.09 33.29
CA ALA A 421 23.46 -39.37 34.42
C ALA A 421 24.27 -38.10 34.81
N GLU A 422 24.55 -37.91 36.11
CA GLU A 422 25.21 -36.73 36.70
C GLU A 422 26.68 -36.99 37.10
N SER A 423 27.44 -35.95 37.45
CA SER A 423 28.39 -35.97 38.59
C SER A 423 28.98 -34.60 38.98
N ASN A 424 28.79 -34.21 40.26
CA ASN A 424 29.72 -33.61 41.25
C ASN A 424 30.83 -32.61 40.82
N SER A 425 31.18 -31.53 41.56
CA SER A 425 30.60 -30.83 42.75
C SER A 425 31.24 -29.40 42.82
N THR A 426 31.42 -28.59 43.89
CA THR A 426 31.49 -28.73 45.38
C THR A 426 30.94 -27.48 46.13
N ASP A 427 30.88 -27.61 47.46
CA ASP A 427 30.93 -26.61 48.55
C ASP A 427 31.92 -25.42 48.39
N GLU A 428 31.88 -24.31 49.18
CA GLU A 428 31.21 -24.08 50.50
C GLU A 428 30.87 -22.59 50.82
N THR A 429 29.97 -22.36 51.80
CA THR A 429 29.79 -21.16 52.67
C THR A 429 29.41 -19.75 52.13
N SER A 430 28.21 -19.28 52.51
CA SER A 430 27.97 -18.14 53.44
C SER A 430 26.96 -17.04 53.03
N GLU A 431 26.13 -16.66 54.02
CA GLU A 431 25.36 -15.42 54.23
C GLU A 431 24.33 -14.87 53.21
N LYS A 432 23.29 -14.26 53.80
CA LYS A 432 22.06 -13.68 53.19
C LYS A 432 21.83 -12.34 53.90
N PRO A 433 21.57 -11.21 53.21
CA PRO A 433 20.18 -10.92 52.82
C PRO A 433 19.92 -10.09 51.54
N THR A 434 19.00 -10.63 50.73
CA THR A 434 17.81 -9.92 50.20
C THR A 434 18.01 -8.58 49.47
N GLU A 435 18.18 -8.66 48.15
CA GLU A 435 17.58 -7.67 47.22
C GLU A 435 16.82 -8.41 46.11
N THR A 436 15.83 -7.73 45.50
CA THR A 436 14.97 -8.29 44.44
C THR A 436 15.27 -7.59 43.12
N PRO A 437 15.89 -8.27 42.12
CA PRO A 437 16.03 -7.73 40.78
C PRO A 437 14.66 -7.61 40.07
N ALA A 438 14.54 -6.64 39.17
CA ALA A 438 13.34 -6.47 38.36
C ALA A 438 13.18 -7.62 37.35
N ALA A 439 11.93 -8.00 37.06
CA ALA A 439 11.63 -9.01 36.05
C ALA A 439 11.92 -8.49 34.63
N GLU A 440 12.69 -9.25 33.85
CA GLU A 440 12.86 -9.00 32.42
C GLU A 440 11.51 -9.08 31.70
N THR A 441 11.23 -8.06 30.88
CA THR A 441 9.99 -8.03 30.09
C THR A 441 10.21 -8.73 28.76
N GLN A 442 9.73 -9.97 28.63
CA GLN A 442 9.74 -10.68 27.36
C GLN A 442 8.83 -9.97 26.34
N PRO A 443 9.22 -9.89 25.05
CA PRO A 443 8.33 -9.40 24.00
C PRO A 443 7.06 -10.25 23.89
N ALA A 444 5.92 -9.62 23.59
CA ALA A 444 4.70 -10.36 23.30
C ALA A 444 4.80 -11.09 21.96
N GLU A 445 4.29 -12.32 21.89
CA GLU A 445 4.18 -13.07 20.63
C GLU A 445 3.12 -12.44 19.73
N GLU A 446 3.55 -11.80 18.64
CA GLU A 446 2.65 -11.44 17.54
C GLU A 446 2.44 -12.65 16.62
N SER A 447 1.21 -12.85 16.16
CA SER A 447 0.78 -14.08 15.48
C SER A 447 1.64 -14.42 14.27
N ALA A 448 2.24 -15.61 14.27
CA ALA A 448 2.91 -16.17 13.10
C ALA A 448 1.96 -16.29 11.90
N ILE A 449 2.50 -16.14 10.69
CA ILE A 449 1.80 -16.42 9.43
C ILE A 449 1.46 -17.92 9.41
N PRO A 450 0.19 -18.33 9.27
CA PRO A 450 -0.19 -19.74 9.32
C PRO A 450 0.30 -20.49 8.08
N GLU A 451 0.92 -21.65 8.28
CA GLU A 451 1.24 -22.57 7.19
C GLU A 451 -0.05 -23.09 6.51
N PRO A 452 -0.03 -23.35 5.19
CA PRO A 452 -1.20 -23.84 4.47
C PRO A 452 -1.52 -25.29 4.86
N THR A 453 -2.52 -25.45 5.74
CA THR A 453 -3.01 -26.77 6.13
C THR A 453 -3.62 -27.53 4.93
N PRO A 454 -3.38 -28.84 4.80
CA PRO A 454 -3.93 -29.64 3.71
C PRO A 454 -5.46 -29.73 3.84
N LYS A 455 -6.17 -29.38 2.77
CA LYS A 455 -7.64 -29.43 2.74
C LYS A 455 -8.13 -30.87 2.84
N VAL A 456 -8.79 -31.21 3.95
CA VAL A 456 -9.62 -32.42 4.04
C VAL A 456 -10.88 -32.20 3.20
N GLU A 457 -11.16 -33.13 2.30
CA GLU A 457 -12.32 -33.07 1.42
C GLU A 457 -13.62 -33.42 2.19
N PRO A 458 -14.68 -32.58 2.12
CA PRO A 458 -15.91 -32.85 2.86
C PRO A 458 -16.69 -34.02 2.22
N PRO A 459 -17.30 -34.92 3.03
CA PRO A 459 -18.04 -36.05 2.50
C PRO A 459 -19.28 -35.61 1.70
N ALA A 460 -19.56 -36.33 0.61
CA ALA A 460 -20.67 -36.01 -0.30
C ALA A 460 -22.04 -36.06 0.42
N PRO A 461 -22.96 -35.11 0.11
CA PRO A 461 -24.25 -35.03 0.78
C PRO A 461 -25.16 -36.22 0.40
N THR A 462 -25.69 -36.90 1.41
CA THR A 462 -26.65 -38.00 1.21
C THR A 462 -28.02 -37.49 0.78
N ASN A 463 -28.49 -38.01 -0.35
CA ASN A 463 -29.76 -37.62 -0.97
C ASN A 463 -30.96 -38.05 -0.12
N THR A 464 -31.62 -37.09 0.53
CA THR A 464 -32.89 -37.29 1.26
C THR A 464 -34.03 -36.55 0.54
N GLY A 465 -35.16 -37.23 0.37
CA GLY A 465 -36.16 -36.87 -0.64
C GLY A 465 -36.95 -35.60 -0.34
N SER A 466 -37.17 -34.78 -1.38
CA SER A 466 -38.01 -33.58 -1.31
C SER A 466 -39.50 -33.94 -1.17
N GLN A 467 -40.12 -33.55 -0.05
CA GLN A 467 -41.57 -33.41 0.05
C GLN A 467 -41.98 -31.95 -0.24
N ARG A 468 -43.03 -31.76 -1.03
CA ARG A 468 -43.59 -30.42 -1.30
C ARG A 468 -44.37 -29.88 -0.10
N PRO A 469 -44.19 -28.60 0.28
CA PRO A 469 -45.17 -27.88 1.08
C PRO A 469 -46.51 -27.76 0.35
N LEU A 470 -47.61 -27.79 1.11
CA LEU A 470 -48.95 -27.45 0.62
C LEU A 470 -49.14 -25.91 0.59
N PRO A 471 -49.99 -25.38 -0.31
CA PRO A 471 -50.22 -23.94 -0.40
C PRO A 471 -51.05 -23.42 0.79
N ILE A 472 -50.64 -22.26 1.31
CA ILE A 472 -51.35 -21.54 2.38
C ILE A 472 -52.47 -20.70 1.74
N ALA A 473 -53.67 -20.73 2.33
CA ALA A 473 -54.81 -19.92 1.88
C ALA A 473 -54.74 -18.47 2.41
N PRO A 474 -55.23 -17.46 1.66
CA PRO A 474 -55.27 -16.08 2.11
C PRO A 474 -56.35 -15.84 3.18
N PRO A 475 -56.21 -14.81 4.03
CA PRO A 475 -57.22 -14.44 5.01
C PRO A 475 -58.48 -13.82 4.36
N PRO A 476 -59.65 -13.90 5.03
CA PRO A 476 -60.86 -13.18 4.61
C PRO A 476 -60.74 -11.65 4.88
N PRO A 477 -61.57 -10.81 4.22
CA PRO A 477 -61.49 -9.35 4.34
C PRO A 477 -62.21 -8.79 5.58
N GLU A 478 -61.62 -7.71 6.10
CA GLU A 478 -62.07 -6.76 7.15
C GLU A 478 -62.42 -7.33 8.53
#